data_AF-A0A3D9GU09-F1
#
_entry.id   AF-A0A3D9GU09-F1
#
_cell.length_a   1.000
_cell.length_b   1.000
_cell.length_c   1.000
_cell.angle_alpha   90.00
_cell.angle_beta   90.00
_cell.angle_gamma   90.00
#
_symmetry.space_group_name_H-M   'P 1'
#
loop_
_entity.id
_entity.type
_entity.pdbx_description
1 polymer ?
#
loop_
_entity_poly.entity_id
_entity_poly.type
_entity_poly.pdbx_seq_one_letter_code
_entity_poly.pdbx_strand_id
1 'polypeptide(L)'
;MSLNQQLHQESLRYLTTAPFRENDPKFIGAISEVDYELLTANEADFIELLYFKLKNIALRNKILYGLIRCKELELKDFFQKAYKKERYLDMRLLAIHGLAHYATEEEIDKVIDHFLKILMKRPETTPYNYQEYEFLRSAFGLPLLIKKYGYPCFEKALQQVEKQYDAMPEAFKGHFTFDENGNSVLLRSPRETKLMIERFFAAQYGR
;
A
#
# COMPACT_ATOMS: atom_id res chain seq x y z
N MET A 1 31.09 10.28 0.31
CA MET A 1 29.74 9.66 0.28
C MET A 1 28.90 10.32 1.35
N SER A 2 27.62 10.56 1.09
CA SER A 2 26.69 11.03 2.11
C SER A 2 26.35 9.91 3.11
N LEU A 3 25.85 10.28 4.30
CA LEU A 3 25.39 9.32 5.31
C LEU A 3 24.32 8.37 4.75
N ASN A 4 23.39 8.89 3.93
CA ASN A 4 22.33 8.07 3.31
C ASN A 4 22.90 7.06 2.29
N GLN A 5 23.92 7.44 1.52
CA GLN A 5 24.59 6.50 0.60
C GLN A 5 25.32 5.39 1.34
N GLN A 6 25.92 5.70 2.49
CA GLN A 6 26.58 4.69 3.34
C GLN A 6 25.56 3.71 3.91
N LEU A 7 24.47 4.21 4.50
CA LEU A 7 23.39 3.38 5.05
C LEU A 7 22.78 2.48 3.98
N HIS A 8 22.42 3.03 2.81
CA HIS A 8 21.91 2.26 1.69
C HIS A 8 22.82 1.08 1.30
N GLN A 9 24.13 1.33 1.14
CA GLN A 9 25.10 0.29 0.79
C GLN A 9 25.25 -0.78 1.88
N GLU A 10 25.30 -0.36 3.15
CA GLU A 10 25.39 -1.28 4.29
C GLU A 10 24.14 -2.17 4.39
N SER A 11 22.95 -1.59 4.23
CA SER A 11 21.68 -2.31 4.25
C SER A 11 21.59 -3.31 3.11
N LEU A 12 21.91 -2.94 1.87
CA LEU A 12 21.90 -3.87 0.73
C LEU A 12 22.94 -4.98 0.88
N ARG A 13 24.15 -4.66 1.38
CA ARG A 13 25.17 -5.66 1.68
C ARG A 13 24.68 -6.65 2.74
N TYR A 14 24.02 -6.16 3.79
CA TYR A 14 23.44 -7.04 4.82
C TYR A 14 22.36 -7.94 4.22
N LEU A 15 21.40 -7.38 3.48
CA LEU A 15 20.29 -8.15 2.90
C LEU A 15 20.75 -9.23 1.92
N THR A 16 21.84 -8.98 1.18
CA THR A 16 22.39 -9.93 0.19
C THR A 16 23.25 -11.03 0.80
N THR A 17 23.89 -10.79 1.95
CA THR A 17 24.86 -11.73 2.54
C THR A 17 24.34 -12.46 3.79
N ALA A 18 23.38 -11.86 4.50
CA ALA A 18 22.83 -12.45 5.72
C ALA A 18 21.82 -13.56 5.41
N PRO A 19 21.67 -14.55 6.31
CA PRO A 19 20.59 -15.52 6.22
C PRO A 19 19.23 -14.83 6.19
N PHE A 20 18.33 -15.28 5.33
CA PHE A 20 16.97 -14.76 5.23
C PHE A 20 16.20 -14.98 6.54
N ARG A 21 15.92 -13.90 7.27
CA ARG A 21 15.23 -13.92 8.58
C ARG A 21 14.30 -12.72 8.72
N GLU A 22 13.07 -12.86 8.23
CA GLU A 22 12.08 -11.76 8.21
C GLU A 22 11.59 -11.27 9.58
N ASN A 23 11.97 -11.95 10.67
CA ASN A 23 11.68 -11.54 12.05
C ASN A 23 12.92 -10.98 12.78
N ASP A 24 14.09 -10.96 12.14
CA ASP A 24 15.32 -10.41 12.73
C ASP A 24 15.24 -8.86 12.70
N PRO A 25 15.38 -8.16 13.85
CA PRO A 25 15.36 -6.70 13.88
C PRO A 25 16.37 -6.05 12.94
N LYS A 26 17.54 -6.66 12.72
CA LYS A 26 18.55 -6.13 11.77
C LYS A 26 18.08 -6.27 10.33
N PHE A 27 17.39 -7.36 9.99
CA PHE A 27 16.81 -7.55 8.67
C PHE A 27 15.68 -6.56 8.39
N ILE A 28 14.81 -6.34 9.39
CA ILE A 28 13.73 -5.35 9.33
C ILE A 28 14.31 -3.93 9.20
N GLY A 29 15.34 -3.61 9.98
CA GLY A 29 16.07 -2.34 9.92
C GLY A 29 16.67 -2.13 8.53
N ALA A 30 17.40 -3.11 8.01
CA ALA A 30 18.02 -3.03 6.70
C ALA A 30 17.00 -2.76 5.58
N ILE A 31 15.84 -3.44 5.54
CA ILE A 31 14.78 -3.13 4.55
C ILE A 31 14.29 -1.68 4.66
N SER A 32 14.26 -1.14 5.89
CA SER A 32 13.75 0.20 6.16
C SER A 32 14.74 1.32 5.83
N GLU A 33 16.03 1.00 5.87
CA GLU A 33 17.16 1.90 5.62
C GLU A 33 17.62 1.91 4.16
N VAL A 34 17.17 0.96 3.33
CA VAL A 34 17.36 1.04 1.87
C VAL A 34 16.76 2.36 1.36
N ASP A 35 17.62 3.19 0.79
CA ASP A 35 17.18 4.31 -0.03
C ASP A 35 16.79 3.80 -1.42
N TYR A 36 15.49 3.62 -1.65
CA TYR A 36 14.98 3.00 -2.87
C TYR A 36 15.24 3.85 -4.11
N GLU A 37 15.33 5.17 -3.98
CA GLU A 37 15.59 6.08 -5.11
C GLU A 37 17.02 5.98 -5.62
N LEU A 38 17.93 5.38 -4.84
CA LEU A 38 19.32 5.13 -5.21
C LEU A 38 19.57 3.73 -5.80
N LEU A 39 18.54 2.88 -5.90
CA LEU A 39 18.70 1.52 -6.40
C LEU A 39 19.21 1.50 -7.84
N THR A 40 20.27 0.73 -8.07
CA THR A 40 20.65 0.27 -9.41
C THR A 40 19.72 -0.84 -9.90
N ALA A 41 19.74 -1.13 -11.21
CA ALA A 41 18.94 -2.22 -11.78
C ALA A 41 19.21 -3.58 -11.10
N ASN A 42 20.48 -3.92 -10.84
CA ASN A 42 20.85 -5.17 -10.18
C ASN A 42 20.34 -5.26 -8.73
N GLU A 43 20.34 -4.13 -8.01
CA GLU A 43 19.84 -4.08 -6.63
C GLU A 43 18.32 -4.14 -6.62
N ALA A 44 17.66 -3.52 -7.59
CA ALA A 44 16.21 -3.65 -7.77
C ALA A 44 15.81 -5.09 -8.04
N ASP A 45 16.49 -5.80 -8.96
CA ASP A 45 16.25 -7.23 -9.23
C ASP A 45 16.33 -8.07 -7.94
N PHE A 46 17.32 -7.79 -7.09
CA PHE A 46 17.44 -8.45 -5.79
C PHE A 46 16.25 -8.12 -4.86
N ILE A 47 15.87 -6.84 -4.76
CA ILE A 47 14.74 -6.40 -3.93
C ILE A 47 13.40 -6.98 -4.43
N GLU A 48 13.21 -7.13 -5.75
CA GLU A 48 12.06 -7.81 -6.32
C GLU A 48 12.00 -9.28 -5.89
N LEU A 49 13.11 -10.01 -6.05
CA LEU A 49 13.22 -11.40 -5.60
C LEU A 49 12.92 -11.51 -4.10
N LEU A 50 13.41 -10.57 -3.30
CA LEU A 50 13.16 -10.51 -1.87
C LEU A 50 11.67 -10.30 -1.56
N TYR A 51 11.03 -9.35 -2.22
CA TYR A 51 9.59 -9.06 -2.10
C TYR A 51 8.74 -10.31 -2.32
N PHE A 52 9.03 -11.09 -3.36
CA PHE A 52 8.25 -12.30 -3.67
C PHE A 52 8.49 -13.44 -2.67
N LYS A 53 9.67 -13.51 -2.06
CA LYS A 53 10.01 -14.49 -1.00
C LYS A 53 9.40 -14.15 0.36
N LEU A 54 9.21 -12.88 0.67
CA LEU A 54 8.70 -12.41 1.97
C LEU A 54 7.26 -12.86 2.24
N LYS A 55 7.03 -13.38 3.45
CA LYS A 55 5.68 -13.65 3.98
C LYS A 55 5.19 -12.51 4.86
N ASN A 56 6.10 -11.78 5.51
CA ASN A 56 5.77 -10.61 6.31
C ASN A 56 5.17 -9.48 5.44
N ILE A 57 3.90 -9.14 5.71
CA ILE A 57 3.12 -8.16 4.95
C ILE A 57 3.69 -6.74 5.11
N ALA A 58 4.13 -6.36 6.32
CA ALA A 58 4.65 -5.02 6.58
C ALA A 58 5.95 -4.77 5.80
N LEU A 59 6.84 -5.77 5.74
CA LEU A 59 8.08 -5.68 4.95
C LEU A 59 7.80 -5.61 3.45
N ARG A 60 6.83 -6.38 2.94
CA ARG A 60 6.40 -6.26 1.54
C ARG A 60 5.82 -4.89 1.25
N ASN A 61 4.97 -4.36 2.14
CA ASN A 61 4.40 -3.02 1.99
C ASN A 61 5.49 -1.95 1.94
N LYS A 62 6.51 -2.05 2.81
CA LYS A 62 7.66 -1.15 2.82
C LYS A 62 8.42 -1.16 1.49
N ILE A 63 8.72 -2.35 0.96
CA ILE A 63 9.37 -2.50 -0.35
C ILE A 63 8.49 -1.92 -1.47
N LEU A 64 7.19 -2.22 -1.46
CA LEU A 64 6.27 -1.72 -2.48
C LEU A 64 6.21 -0.19 -2.50
N TYR A 65 6.12 0.44 -1.33
CA TYR A 65 6.20 1.90 -1.16
C TYR A 65 7.53 2.50 -1.65
N GLY A 66 8.63 1.79 -1.46
CA GLY A 66 9.94 2.21 -1.95
C GLY A 66 9.98 2.16 -3.48
N LEU A 67 9.64 1.01 -4.06
CA LEU A 67 9.75 0.76 -5.50
C LEU A 67 8.84 1.67 -6.34
N ILE A 68 7.68 2.12 -5.84
CA ILE A 68 6.84 3.08 -6.59
C ILE A 68 7.55 4.43 -6.83
N ARG A 69 8.62 4.75 -6.10
CA ARG A 69 9.41 5.98 -6.26
C ARG A 69 10.56 5.83 -7.27
N CYS A 70 10.92 4.60 -7.62
CA CYS A 70 11.98 4.30 -8.59
C CYS A 70 11.47 4.48 -10.03
N LYS A 71 11.38 5.72 -10.51
CA LYS A 71 10.83 6.02 -11.85
C LYS A 71 11.77 5.69 -13.00
N GLU A 72 13.07 5.65 -12.74
CA GLU A 72 14.11 5.37 -13.75
C GLU A 72 14.37 3.86 -13.97
N LEU A 73 13.65 2.99 -13.25
CA LEU A 73 13.83 1.54 -13.32
C LEU A 73 12.67 0.86 -14.06
N GLU A 74 12.96 -0.19 -14.83
CA GLU A 74 11.94 -0.95 -15.57
C GLU A 74 11.18 -1.93 -14.66
N LEU A 75 10.18 -1.42 -13.93
CA LEU A 75 9.45 -2.18 -12.90
C LEU A 75 8.02 -2.59 -13.30
N LYS A 76 7.65 -2.49 -14.57
CA LYS A 76 6.28 -2.82 -15.05
C LYS A 76 5.87 -4.23 -14.64
N ASP A 77 6.71 -5.21 -14.94
CA ASP A 77 6.47 -6.62 -14.64
C ASP A 77 6.35 -6.89 -13.13
N PHE A 78 7.19 -6.22 -12.33
CA PHE A 78 7.12 -6.28 -10.87
C PHE A 78 5.74 -5.86 -10.37
N PHE A 79 5.26 -4.68 -10.75
CA PHE A 79 3.98 -4.16 -10.27
C PHE A 79 2.79 -5.00 -10.70
N GLN A 80 2.82 -5.56 -11.93
CA GLN A 80 1.79 -6.51 -12.37
C GLN A 80 1.76 -7.78 -11.50
N LYS A 81 2.94 -8.34 -11.17
CA LYS A 81 3.05 -9.52 -10.30
C LYS A 81 2.69 -9.20 -8.85
N ALA A 82 3.07 -8.03 -8.34
CA ALA A 82 2.72 -7.55 -7.01
C ALA A 82 1.20 -7.41 -6.84
N TYR A 83 0.53 -6.80 -7.82
CA TYR A 83 -0.94 -6.71 -7.83
C TYR A 83 -1.61 -8.09 -7.74
N LYS A 84 -1.07 -9.10 -8.42
CA LYS A 84 -1.61 -10.48 -8.38
C LYS A 84 -1.33 -11.14 -7.02
N LYS A 85 -0.17 -10.89 -6.42
CA LYS A 85 0.26 -11.48 -5.13
C LYS A 85 -0.55 -10.95 -3.94
N GLU A 86 -0.81 -9.65 -3.88
CA GLU A 86 -1.36 -9.03 -2.67
C GLU A 86 -2.85 -9.27 -2.49
N ARG A 87 -3.30 -9.37 -1.24
CA ARG A 87 -4.72 -9.60 -0.90
C ARG A 87 -5.43 -8.37 -0.39
N TYR A 88 -4.69 -7.44 0.20
CA TYR A 88 -5.22 -6.20 0.76
C TYR A 88 -5.41 -5.15 -0.34
N LEU A 89 -6.49 -4.38 -0.26
CA LEU A 89 -6.86 -3.40 -1.29
C LEU A 89 -5.88 -2.25 -1.33
N ASP A 90 -5.38 -1.79 -0.19
CA ASP A 90 -4.38 -0.75 -0.07
C ASP A 90 -3.08 -1.12 -0.79
N MET A 91 -2.55 -2.33 -0.56
CA MET A 91 -1.36 -2.83 -1.24
C MET A 91 -1.61 -3.09 -2.73
N ARG A 92 -2.80 -3.56 -3.12
CA ARG A 92 -3.18 -3.66 -4.54
C ARG A 92 -3.20 -2.29 -5.21
N LEU A 93 -3.70 -1.26 -4.53
CA LEU A 93 -3.69 0.10 -5.03
C LEU A 93 -2.26 0.61 -5.17
N LEU A 94 -1.37 0.37 -4.20
CA LEU A 94 0.06 0.72 -4.32
C LEU A 94 0.72 0.07 -5.55
N ALA A 95 0.41 -1.19 -5.83
CA ALA A 95 0.88 -1.83 -7.06
C ALA A 95 0.33 -1.13 -8.31
N ILE A 96 -0.92 -0.67 -8.29
CA ILE A 96 -1.51 0.15 -9.36
C ILE A 96 -0.79 1.51 -9.49
N HIS A 97 -0.39 2.16 -8.39
CA HIS A 97 0.42 3.39 -8.44
C HIS A 97 1.72 3.21 -9.22
N GLY A 98 2.42 2.11 -8.96
CA GLY A 98 3.62 1.75 -9.72
C GLY A 98 3.29 1.44 -11.17
N LEU A 99 2.30 0.58 -11.41
CA LEU A 99 1.95 0.10 -12.75
C LEU A 99 1.49 1.23 -13.68
N ALA A 100 0.71 2.18 -13.19
CA ALA A 100 0.18 3.29 -13.98
C ALA A 100 1.27 4.20 -14.57
N HIS A 101 2.49 4.14 -14.03
CA HIS A 101 3.62 4.84 -14.63
C HIS A 101 4.06 4.24 -15.99
N TYR A 102 3.88 2.93 -16.19
CA TYR A 102 4.38 2.18 -17.35
C TYR A 102 3.26 1.67 -18.28
N ALA A 103 2.03 1.65 -17.78
CA ALA A 103 0.90 1.02 -18.46
C ALA A 103 0.03 2.07 -19.16
N THR A 104 -0.55 1.68 -20.30
CA THR A 104 -1.55 2.50 -20.98
C THR A 104 -2.84 2.57 -20.17
N GLU A 105 -3.70 3.55 -20.48
CA GLU A 105 -5.04 3.64 -19.89
C GLU A 105 -5.83 2.33 -20.07
N GLU A 106 -5.78 1.70 -21.25
CA GLU A 106 -6.48 0.43 -21.52
C GLU A 106 -5.97 -0.73 -20.65
N GLU A 107 -4.65 -0.79 -20.41
CA GLU A 107 -4.06 -1.79 -19.51
C GLU A 107 -4.52 -1.55 -18.06
N ILE A 108 -4.54 -0.28 -17.62
CA ILE A 108 -4.97 0.10 -16.28
C ILE A 108 -6.47 -0.13 -16.07
N ASP A 109 -7.30 0.15 -17.06
CA ASP A 109 -8.75 -0.06 -16.97
C ASP A 109 -9.07 -1.54 -16.68
N LYS A 110 -8.41 -2.48 -17.36
CA LYS A 110 -8.54 -3.92 -17.09
C LYS A 110 -8.16 -4.28 -15.64
N VAL A 111 -7.10 -3.67 -15.12
CA VAL A 111 -6.65 -3.90 -13.73
C VAL A 111 -7.63 -3.31 -12.72
N ILE A 112 -8.16 -2.11 -13.00
CA ILE A 112 -9.14 -1.44 -12.15
C ILE A 112 -10.49 -2.16 -12.17
N ASP A 113 -10.94 -2.70 -13.30
CA ASP A 113 -12.14 -3.50 -13.36
C ASP A 113 -12.04 -4.78 -12.51
N HIS A 114 -10.87 -5.43 -12.49
CA HIS A 114 -10.64 -6.54 -11.57
C HIS A 114 -10.58 -6.06 -10.10
N PHE A 115 -9.94 -4.93 -9.83
CA PHE A 115 -9.89 -4.34 -8.48
C PHE A 115 -11.29 -4.01 -7.95
N LEU A 116 -12.15 -3.42 -8.77
CA LEU A 116 -13.55 -3.10 -8.47
C LEU A 116 -14.36 -4.35 -8.09
N LYS A 117 -14.17 -5.47 -8.81
CA LYS A 117 -14.83 -6.75 -8.47
C LYS A 117 -14.48 -7.24 -7.06
N ILE A 118 -13.23 -7.03 -6.63
CA ILE A 118 -12.78 -7.37 -5.27
C ILE A 118 -13.38 -6.37 -4.26
N LEU A 119 -13.25 -5.08 -4.54
CA LEU A 119 -13.75 -3.99 -3.70
C LEU A 119 -15.25 -4.15 -3.39
N MET A 120 -16.08 -4.42 -4.40
CA MET A 120 -17.53 -4.61 -4.23
C MET A 120 -17.88 -5.75 -3.27
N LYS A 121 -17.08 -6.82 -3.24
CA LYS A 121 -17.29 -7.97 -2.35
C LYS A 121 -16.68 -7.80 -0.97
N ARG A 122 -15.85 -6.77 -0.76
CA ARG A 122 -15.09 -6.60 0.49
C ARG A 122 -15.99 -6.52 1.74
N PRO A 123 -17.15 -5.82 1.73
CA PRO A 123 -18.05 -5.79 2.88
C PRO A 123 -18.60 -7.17 3.28
N GLU A 124 -18.71 -8.11 2.34
CA GLU A 124 -19.21 -9.46 2.59
C GLU A 124 -18.17 -10.32 3.31
N THR A 125 -16.88 -10.16 2.97
CA THR A 125 -15.79 -11.00 3.50
C THR A 125 -15.09 -10.40 4.71
N THR A 126 -15.07 -9.07 4.81
CA THR A 126 -14.35 -8.34 5.86
C THR A 126 -15.12 -7.05 6.16
N PRO A 127 -16.26 -7.16 6.88
CA PRO A 127 -17.09 -6.02 7.22
C PRO A 127 -16.29 -5.00 8.04
N TYR A 128 -16.60 -3.72 7.85
CA TYR A 128 -16.00 -2.60 8.59
C TYR A 128 -14.47 -2.47 8.44
N ASN A 129 -13.88 -2.92 7.32
CA ASN A 129 -12.44 -2.79 7.06
C ASN A 129 -12.01 -1.36 6.72
N TYR A 130 -12.23 -0.44 7.65
CA TYR A 130 -12.03 0.99 7.45
C TYR A 130 -10.61 1.38 7.10
N GLN A 131 -9.62 0.62 7.56
CA GLN A 131 -8.21 0.91 7.32
C GLN A 131 -7.89 0.90 5.81
N GLU A 132 -8.41 -0.08 5.07
CA GLU A 132 -8.26 -0.10 3.61
C GLU A 132 -8.97 1.11 2.99
N TYR A 133 -10.22 1.40 3.37
CA TYR A 133 -10.95 2.52 2.78
C TYR A 133 -10.31 3.89 3.07
N GLU A 134 -9.81 4.12 4.28
CA GLU A 134 -9.12 5.37 4.64
C GLU A 134 -7.84 5.56 3.81
N PHE A 135 -7.12 4.47 3.52
CA PHE A 135 -6.02 4.52 2.57
C PHE A 135 -6.49 4.84 1.14
N LEU A 136 -7.47 4.09 0.61
CA LEU A 136 -7.93 4.26 -0.78
C LEU A 136 -8.46 5.67 -1.08
N ARG A 137 -9.11 6.30 -0.09
CA ARG A 137 -9.69 7.65 -0.17
C ARG A 137 -8.70 8.78 0.13
N SER A 138 -7.56 8.45 0.72
CA SER A 138 -6.58 9.45 1.15
C SER A 138 -6.02 10.26 -0.03
N ALA A 139 -5.37 11.39 0.25
CA ALA A 139 -4.72 12.18 -0.79
C ALA A 139 -3.67 11.37 -1.57
N PHE A 140 -3.03 10.38 -0.92
CA PHE A 140 -2.10 9.46 -1.57
C PHE A 140 -2.76 8.37 -2.42
N GLY A 141 -4.03 8.04 -2.18
CA GLY A 141 -4.72 6.91 -2.81
C GLY A 141 -5.23 7.23 -4.22
N LEU A 142 -6.50 6.88 -4.47
CA LEU A 142 -7.15 7.14 -5.76
C LEU A 142 -7.13 8.61 -6.19
N PRO A 143 -7.31 9.60 -5.29
CA PRO A 143 -7.17 11.02 -5.65
C PRO A 143 -5.85 11.38 -6.34
N LEU A 144 -4.72 10.83 -5.90
CA LEU A 144 -3.42 11.10 -6.54
C LEU A 144 -3.36 10.51 -7.95
N LEU A 145 -3.93 9.31 -8.16
CA LEU A 145 -4.00 8.68 -9.48
C LEU A 145 -4.88 9.49 -10.45
N ILE A 146 -6.02 9.99 -9.97
CA ILE A 146 -6.91 10.87 -10.74
C ILE A 146 -6.16 12.15 -11.12
N LYS A 147 -5.56 12.83 -10.14
CA LYS A 147 -4.79 14.08 -10.35
C LYS A 147 -3.66 13.89 -11.37
N LYS A 148 -2.97 12.75 -11.33
CA LYS A 148 -1.77 12.50 -12.15
C LYS A 148 -2.07 12.00 -13.55
N TYR A 149 -3.05 11.10 -13.72
CA TYR A 149 -3.28 10.39 -14.98
C TYR A 149 -4.60 10.78 -15.65
N GLY A 150 -5.61 11.22 -14.88
CA GLY A 150 -6.91 11.62 -15.42
C GLY A 150 -7.75 10.47 -16.00
N TYR A 151 -7.40 9.20 -15.72
CA TYR A 151 -8.13 8.06 -16.26
C TYR A 151 -9.51 7.91 -15.59
N PRO A 152 -10.63 7.82 -16.35
CA PRO A 152 -11.98 7.73 -15.79
C PRO A 152 -12.20 6.52 -14.87
N CYS A 153 -11.44 5.44 -15.10
CA CYS A 153 -11.53 4.23 -14.29
C CYS A 153 -11.17 4.48 -12.81
N PHE A 154 -10.27 5.43 -12.51
CA PHE A 154 -9.92 5.79 -11.14
C PHE A 154 -11.04 6.56 -10.44
N GLU A 155 -11.77 7.44 -11.14
CA GLU A 155 -12.93 8.13 -10.59
C GLU A 155 -14.06 7.14 -10.27
N LYS A 156 -14.33 6.21 -11.19
CA LYS A 156 -15.29 5.11 -10.98
C LYS A 156 -14.91 4.27 -9.74
N ALA A 157 -13.62 3.97 -9.58
CA ALA A 157 -13.12 3.28 -8.39
C ALA A 157 -13.34 4.10 -7.11
N LEU A 158 -13.03 5.40 -7.13
CA LEU A 158 -13.21 6.27 -5.96
C LEU A 158 -14.67 6.39 -5.57
N GLN A 159 -15.58 6.59 -6.53
CA GLN A 159 -17.02 6.63 -6.27
C GLN A 159 -17.53 5.34 -5.58
N GLN A 160 -17.04 4.18 -6.01
CA GLN A 160 -17.39 2.91 -5.38
C GLN A 160 -16.82 2.79 -3.95
N VAL A 161 -15.59 3.26 -3.72
CA VAL A 161 -14.97 3.33 -2.39
C VAL A 161 -15.77 4.24 -1.46
N GLU A 162 -16.11 5.47 -1.89
CA GLU A 162 -16.92 6.42 -1.11
C GLU A 162 -18.28 5.83 -0.75
N LYS A 163 -18.99 5.23 -1.72
CA LYS A 163 -20.29 4.59 -1.48
C LYS A 163 -20.23 3.53 -0.37
N GLN A 164 -19.20 2.68 -0.36
CA GLN A 164 -19.04 1.65 0.67
C GLN A 164 -18.57 2.23 1.99
N TYR A 165 -17.72 3.26 1.97
CA TYR A 165 -17.26 3.95 3.16
C TYR A 165 -18.42 4.65 3.87
N ASP A 166 -19.26 5.37 3.13
CA ASP A 166 -20.41 6.08 3.68
C ASP A 166 -21.45 5.14 4.28
N ALA A 167 -21.58 3.93 3.72
CA ALA A 167 -22.44 2.89 4.26
C ALA A 167 -21.92 2.25 5.56
N MET A 168 -20.65 2.45 5.94
CA MET A 168 -20.13 1.93 7.20
C MET A 168 -20.70 2.67 8.42
N PRO A 169 -20.73 2.05 9.60
CA PRO A 169 -21.07 2.74 10.83
C PRO A 169 -20.04 3.81 11.18
N GLU A 170 -20.49 4.88 11.82
CA GLU A 170 -19.67 6.06 12.13
C GLU A 170 -18.50 5.76 13.09
N ALA A 171 -18.61 4.67 13.86
CA ALA A 171 -17.53 4.15 14.70
C ALA A 171 -16.28 3.73 13.90
N PHE A 172 -16.40 3.48 12.60
CA PHE A 172 -15.33 3.01 11.73
C PHE A 172 -14.92 4.05 10.68
N LYS A 173 -15.18 5.34 10.89
CA LYS A 173 -14.80 6.38 9.92
C LYS A 173 -14.04 7.52 10.57
N GLY A 174 -13.03 8.06 9.90
CA GLY A 174 -12.32 9.28 10.26
C GLY A 174 -11.24 9.08 11.32
N HIS A 175 -10.54 7.95 11.32
CA HIS A 175 -9.51 7.63 12.31
C HIS A 175 -8.13 8.12 11.86
N PHE A 176 -7.79 7.90 10.60
CA PHE A 176 -6.57 8.43 9.99
C PHE A 176 -6.77 8.69 8.49
N THR A 177 -5.76 9.32 7.90
CA THR A 177 -5.65 9.52 6.44
C THR A 177 -4.16 9.47 6.06
N PHE A 178 -3.87 9.72 4.79
CA PHE A 178 -2.50 9.89 4.27
C PHE A 178 -2.40 11.18 3.48
N ASP A 179 -1.28 11.88 3.65
CA ASP A 179 -0.93 13.07 2.85
C ASP A 179 -0.51 12.69 1.42
N GLU A 180 -0.23 13.67 0.55
CA GLU A 180 0.19 13.40 -0.84
C GLU A 180 1.53 12.63 -0.96
N ASN A 181 2.31 12.52 0.12
CA ASN A 181 3.58 11.79 0.14
C ASN A 181 3.42 10.34 0.65
N GLY A 182 2.23 9.97 1.08
CA GLY A 182 1.92 8.68 1.67
C GLY A 182 2.30 8.59 3.16
N ASN A 183 2.48 9.72 3.84
CA ASN A 183 2.67 9.73 5.30
C ASN A 183 1.31 9.63 5.99
N SER A 184 1.21 8.78 7.01
CA SER A 184 -0.01 8.67 7.80
C SER A 184 -0.23 9.92 8.66
N VAL A 185 -1.47 10.41 8.65
CA VAL A 185 -1.94 11.52 9.46
C VAL A 185 -3.06 11.01 10.36
N LEU A 186 -2.84 11.02 11.68
CA LEU A 186 -3.85 10.64 12.65
C LEU A 186 -4.91 11.75 12.76
N LEU A 187 -6.17 11.39 12.56
CA LEU A 187 -7.31 12.28 12.77
C LEU A 187 -7.92 12.12 14.15
N ARG A 188 -7.75 10.94 14.76
CA ARG A 188 -8.09 10.64 16.15
C ARG A 188 -6.96 9.90 16.84
N SER A 189 -6.94 10.00 18.16
CA SER A 189 -6.00 9.20 18.96
C SER A 189 -6.38 7.72 18.93
N PRO A 190 -5.40 6.80 19.07
CA PRO A 190 -5.68 5.36 19.16
C PRO A 190 -6.68 5.01 20.27
N ARG A 191 -6.68 5.76 21.38
CA ARG A 191 -7.60 5.58 22.50
C ARG A 191 -9.04 5.92 22.09
N GLU A 192 -9.24 7.03 21.38
CA GLU A 192 -10.57 7.43 20.91
C GLU A 192 -11.13 6.44 19.89
N THR A 193 -10.32 6.04 18.90
CA THR A 193 -10.69 5.02 17.92
C THR A 193 -11.12 3.72 18.60
N LYS A 194 -10.34 3.24 19.57
CA LYS A 194 -10.67 2.04 20.36
C LYS A 194 -12.01 2.17 21.08
N LEU A 195 -12.23 3.29 21.78
CA LEU A 195 -13.47 3.51 22.52
C LEU A 195 -14.70 3.59 21.61
N MET A 196 -14.58 4.20 20.43
CA MET A 196 -15.69 4.26 19.46
C MET A 196 -16.09 2.87 18.96
N ILE A 197 -15.11 2.04 18.61
CA ILE A 197 -15.33 0.68 18.12
C ILE A 197 -15.90 -0.22 19.24
N GLU A 198 -15.36 -0.13 20.46
CA GLU A 198 -15.88 -0.88 21.62
C GLU A 198 -17.34 -0.53 21.93
N ARG A 199 -17.69 0.76 21.90
CA ARG A 199 -19.08 1.22 22.10
C ARG A 199 -20.02 0.71 21.03
N PHE A 200 -19.59 0.70 19.77
CA PHE A 200 -20.39 0.15 18.67
C PHE A 200 -20.72 -1.32 18.90
N PHE A 201 -19.72 -2.14 19.22
CA PHE A 201 -19.95 -3.57 19.47
C PHE A 201 -20.74 -3.84 20.76
N ALA A 202 -20.51 -3.05 21.82
CA ALA A 202 -21.33 -3.14 23.03
C ALA A 202 -22.82 -2.84 22.74
N ALA A 203 -23.12 -1.88 21.87
CA ALA A 203 -24.49 -1.56 21.48
C ALA A 203 -25.13 -2.64 20.57
N GLN A 204 -24.33 -3.34 19.74
CA GLN A 204 -24.85 -4.41 18.86
C GLN A 204 -25.05 -5.75 19.58
N TYR A 205 -24.17 -6.09 20.53
CA TYR A 205 -24.15 -7.42 21.17
C TYR A 205 -24.50 -7.41 22.67
N GLY A 206 -24.64 -6.24 23.28
CA GLY A 206 -24.94 -6.10 24.71
C GLY A 206 -26.42 -6.14 25.07
N ARG A 207 -27.21 -7.05 24.46
CA ARG A 207 -28.52 -7.45 24.98
C ARG A 207 -28.44 -8.83 25.61
#